data_AF-A0A964JUX4-F1
#
_entry.id   AF-A0A964JUX4-F1
#
_cell.length_a   1.000
_cell.length_b   1.000
_cell.length_c   1.000
_cell.angle_alpha   90.00
_cell.angle_beta   90.00
_cell.angle_gamma   90.00
#
_symmetry.space_group_name_H-M   'P 1'
#
loop_
_entity.id
_entity.type
_entity.pdbx_description
1 polymer ?
#
loop_
_entity_poly.entity_id
_entity_poly.type
_entity_poly.pdbx_seq_one_letter_code
_entity_poly.pdbx_strand_id
1 'polypeptide(L)'
;MTIAKYLVLAVVASVLPAVAMAQDAEVKFWLKGAPNNIQGCIAADPSFTREQTFLLANGQAQIKSAGGINVKLKMGRDGVYHGDFDLGRLNLNVVADIHSTPKTLTVTTRDQGCKWSAIKS
;
A
#
# COMPACT_ATOMS: atom_id res chain seq x y z
N MET A 1 -32.48 -48.30 -33.47
CA MET A 1 -31.03 -48.01 -33.46
C MET A 1 -30.75 -47.11 -34.65
N THR A 2 -30.22 -45.88 -34.59
CA THR A 2 -29.71 -45.03 -33.51
C THR A 2 -29.64 -43.60 -34.09
N ILE A 3 -30.04 -42.60 -33.29
CA ILE A 3 -29.94 -41.16 -33.59
C ILE A 3 -28.53 -40.67 -33.22
N ALA A 4 -27.91 -39.83 -34.06
CA ALA A 4 -26.96 -38.75 -33.66
C ALA A 4 -26.47 -38.05 -34.95
N LYS A 5 -26.94 -36.86 -35.37
CA LYS A 5 -26.72 -35.51 -34.82
C LYS A 5 -25.27 -35.24 -34.41
N TYR A 6 -24.45 -34.83 -35.37
CA TYR A 6 -23.16 -34.18 -35.13
C TYR A 6 -23.23 -32.71 -35.54
N LEU A 7 -23.45 -31.86 -34.55
CA LEU A 7 -23.22 -30.43 -34.60
C LEU A 7 -22.49 -30.12 -33.30
N VAL A 8 -21.24 -29.65 -33.37
CA VAL A 8 -20.71 -28.50 -32.63
C VAL A 8 -19.29 -28.26 -33.17
N LEU A 9 -19.14 -27.18 -33.94
CA LEU A 9 -17.83 -26.57 -34.25
C LEU A 9 -17.33 -25.91 -32.95
N ALA A 10 -16.18 -26.36 -32.44
CA ALA A 10 -15.57 -25.79 -31.25
C ALA A 10 -15.05 -24.37 -31.54
N VAL A 11 -15.66 -23.35 -30.94
CA VAL A 11 -15.13 -21.99 -30.92
C VAL A 11 -14.00 -21.95 -29.91
N VAL A 12 -12.76 -21.90 -30.39
CA VAL A 12 -11.58 -21.59 -29.56
C VAL A 12 -11.65 -20.11 -29.20
N ALA A 13 -12.25 -19.80 -28.05
CA ALA A 13 -12.14 -18.48 -27.45
C ALA A 13 -10.71 -18.30 -26.95
N SER A 14 -9.94 -17.47 -27.67
CA SER A 14 -8.60 -17.03 -27.28
C SER A 14 -8.62 -16.42 -25.89
N VAL A 15 -8.10 -17.14 -24.90
CA VAL A 15 -7.78 -16.61 -23.58
C VAL A 15 -6.60 -15.67 -23.76
N LEU A 16 -6.87 -14.38 -23.94
CA LEU A 16 -5.84 -13.36 -23.79
C LEU A 16 -5.36 -13.42 -22.33
N PRO A 17 -4.06 -13.65 -22.06
CA PRO A 17 -3.55 -13.47 -20.72
C PRO A 17 -3.77 -12.02 -20.35
N ALA A 18 -4.64 -11.77 -19.37
CA ALA A 18 -4.74 -10.47 -18.73
C ALA A 18 -3.37 -10.17 -18.14
N VAL A 19 -2.59 -9.34 -18.82
CA VAL A 19 -1.40 -8.77 -18.22
C VAL A 19 -1.91 -8.00 -17.02
N ALA A 20 -1.53 -8.44 -15.81
CA ALA A 20 -1.78 -7.70 -14.61
C ALA A 20 -1.00 -6.39 -14.75
N MET A 21 -1.65 -5.35 -15.28
CA MET A 21 -1.13 -4.00 -15.27
C MET A 21 -1.00 -3.65 -13.80
N ALA A 22 0.22 -3.70 -13.26
CA ALA A 22 0.50 -3.12 -11.95
C ALA A 22 -0.05 -1.69 -12.00
N GLN A 23 -1.02 -1.38 -11.15
CA GLN A 23 -1.69 -0.09 -11.18
C GLN A 23 -0.67 0.98 -10.78
N ASP A 24 -0.13 1.70 -11.75
CA ASP A 24 0.67 2.88 -11.45
C ASP A 24 -0.24 3.90 -10.77
N ALA A 25 0.19 4.41 -9.61
CA ALA A 25 -0.61 5.32 -8.79
C ALA A 25 0.27 6.31 -8.05
N GLU A 26 -0.17 7.56 -8.00
CA GLU A 26 0.40 8.60 -7.14
C GLU A 26 -0.70 9.15 -6.25
N VAL A 27 -0.50 9.09 -4.93
CA VAL A 27 -1.49 9.54 -3.95
C VAL A 27 -0.81 10.40 -2.90
N LYS A 28 -1.33 11.62 -2.71
CA LYS A 28 -0.92 12.51 -1.62
C LYS A 28 -1.78 12.24 -0.38
N PHE A 29 -1.15 12.19 0.79
CA PHE A 29 -1.82 11.92 2.05
C PHE A 29 -1.10 12.59 3.22
N TRP A 30 -1.79 12.71 4.34
CA TRP A 30 -1.21 13.14 5.62
C TRP A 30 -1.25 11.98 6.60
N LEU A 31 -0.31 11.93 7.54
CA LEU A 31 -0.35 10.94 8.61
C LEU A 31 -0.99 11.56 9.84
N LYS A 32 -2.00 10.88 10.37
CA LYS A 32 -2.68 11.27 11.61
C LYS A 32 -2.36 10.25 12.69
N GLY A 33 -1.86 10.73 13.82
CA GLY A 33 -1.63 9.90 15.00
C GLY A 33 -2.93 9.34 15.57
N ALA A 34 -2.89 8.10 16.06
CA ALA A 34 -4.00 7.51 16.79
C ALA A 34 -4.24 8.26 18.12
N PRO A 35 -5.51 8.40 18.57
CA PRO A 35 -5.85 9.19 19.75
C PRO A 35 -5.27 8.63 21.06
N ASN A 36 -4.91 7.35 21.08
CA ASN A 36 -4.33 6.64 22.22
C ASN A 36 -2.80 6.47 22.12
N ASN A 37 -2.13 7.20 21.23
CA ASN A 37 -0.67 7.20 21.17
C ASN A 37 -0.09 7.73 22.48
N ILE A 38 0.98 7.10 22.97
CA ILE A 38 1.73 7.59 24.12
C ILE A 38 2.40 8.93 23.78
N GLN A 39 2.66 9.75 24.80
CA GLN A 39 3.18 11.11 24.61
C GLN A 39 4.53 11.15 23.87
N GLY A 40 5.34 10.09 23.97
CA GLY A 40 6.60 9.94 23.22
C GLY A 40 6.46 9.84 21.70
N CYS A 41 5.28 9.50 21.17
CA CYS A 41 5.02 9.45 19.73
C CYS A 41 4.97 10.85 19.11
N ILE A 42 4.63 11.88 19.90
CA ILE A 42 4.42 13.27 19.46
C ILE A 42 5.76 13.94 19.09
N ALA A 43 6.90 13.44 19.58
CA ALA A 43 8.21 14.00 19.24
C ALA A 43 8.62 13.74 17.77
N ALA A 44 8.02 12.74 17.10
CA ALA A 44 8.23 12.46 15.68
C ALA A 44 7.25 13.20 14.74
N ASP A 45 6.28 13.89 15.33
CA ASP A 45 5.16 14.53 14.64
C ASP A 45 5.56 15.61 13.59
N PRO A 46 6.67 16.37 13.70
CA PRO A 46 7.02 17.38 12.68
C PRO A 46 7.31 16.80 11.27
N SER A 47 7.69 15.52 11.20
CA SER A 47 7.95 14.84 9.92
C SER A 47 6.70 14.17 9.34
N PHE A 48 5.72 13.85 10.20
CA PHE A 48 4.45 13.23 9.83
C PHE A 48 3.29 14.21 9.63
N THR A 49 3.40 15.42 10.20
CA THR A 49 2.56 16.60 9.92
C THR A 49 2.91 17.28 8.59
N ARG A 50 3.39 16.52 7.61
CA ARG A 50 3.70 17.02 6.26
C ARG A 50 2.98 16.14 5.25
N GLU A 51 2.61 16.74 4.12
CA GLU A 51 2.11 15.97 2.99
C GLU A 51 3.16 14.93 2.56
N GLN A 52 2.68 13.69 2.43
CA GLN A 52 3.44 12.54 1.97
C GLN A 52 2.89 12.12 0.60
N THR A 53 3.75 11.56 -0.24
CA THR A 53 3.37 11.00 -1.53
C THR A 53 3.64 9.50 -1.51
N PHE A 54 2.59 8.71 -1.73
CA PHE A 54 2.68 7.29 -2.07
C PHE A 54 2.77 7.17 -3.59
N LEU A 55 3.79 6.47 -4.06
CA LEU A 55 4.03 6.17 -5.47
C LEU A 55 4.00 4.65 -5.63
N LEU A 56 3.20 4.14 -6.55
CA LEU A 56 3.24 2.78 -7.03
C LEU A 56 3.57 2.85 -8.51
N ALA A 57 4.68 2.22 -8.91
CA ALA A 57 5.10 2.17 -10.30
C ALA A 57 5.71 0.81 -10.61
N ASN A 58 5.23 0.12 -11.66
CA ASN A 58 5.72 -1.20 -12.06
C ASN A 58 5.74 -2.23 -10.90
N GLY A 59 4.73 -2.20 -10.03
CA GLY A 59 4.62 -3.09 -8.88
C GLY A 59 5.59 -2.77 -7.73
N GLN A 60 6.31 -1.66 -7.80
CA GLN A 60 7.17 -1.16 -6.71
C GLN A 60 6.49 0.04 -6.06
N ALA A 61 6.29 -0.04 -4.74
CA ALA A 61 5.74 1.06 -3.97
C ALA A 61 6.84 1.85 -3.26
N GLN A 62 6.65 3.16 -3.13
CA GLN A 62 7.56 4.08 -2.47
C GLN A 62 6.78 5.17 -1.75
N ILE A 63 7.24 5.57 -0.57
CA ILE A 63 6.73 6.74 0.14
C ILE A 63 7.81 7.82 0.14
N LYS A 64 7.42 9.04 -0.22
CA LYS A 64 8.27 10.22 -0.18
C LYS A 64 7.62 11.34 0.64
N SER A 65 8.45 12.17 1.27
CA SER A 65 7.99 13.44 1.82
C SER A 65 9.07 14.51 1.79
N ALA A 66 8.63 15.77 1.83
CA ALA A 66 9.52 16.92 1.98
C ALA A 66 10.32 16.89 3.30
N GLY A 67 9.90 16.07 4.28
CA GLY A 67 10.61 15.85 5.55
C GLY A 67 11.78 14.86 5.46
N GLY A 68 12.17 14.42 4.27
CA GLY A 68 13.28 13.48 4.08
C GLY A 68 12.91 12.01 4.21
N ILE A 69 11.62 11.67 4.30
CA ILE A 69 11.15 10.28 4.24
C ILE A 69 11.28 9.83 2.78
N ASN A 70 12.02 8.74 2.55
CA ASN A 70 12.15 8.11 1.25
C ASN A 70 12.29 6.59 1.45
N VAL A 71 11.15 5.90 1.45
CA VAL A 71 11.06 4.50 1.84
C VAL A 71 10.54 3.69 0.68
N LYS A 72 11.30 2.70 0.23
CA LYS A 72 10.82 1.70 -0.72
C LYS A 72 10.09 0.61 0.03
N LEU A 73 8.90 0.27 -0.42
CA LEU A 73 8.09 -0.80 0.12
C LEU A 73 8.24 -2.05 -0.76
N LYS A 74 8.26 -3.21 -0.12
CA LYS A 74 8.25 -4.51 -0.77
C LYS A 74 6.84 -5.09 -0.71
N MET A 75 6.36 -5.64 -1.81
CA MET A 75 5.10 -6.37 -1.83
C MET A 75 5.28 -7.68 -1.06
N GLY A 76 4.57 -7.84 0.07
CA GLY A 76 4.61 -9.06 0.88
C GLY A 76 3.51 -10.05 0.49
N ARG A 77 2.34 -9.52 0.16
CA ARG A 77 1.19 -10.22 -0.41
C ARG A 77 0.64 -9.36 -1.55
N ASP A 78 -0.06 -9.98 -2.49
CA ASP A 78 -0.76 -9.25 -3.55
C ASP A 78 -1.57 -8.06 -3.00
N GLY A 79 -1.23 -6.85 -3.46
CA GLY A 79 -1.81 -5.59 -3.03
C GLY A 79 -1.42 -5.08 -1.63
N VAL A 80 -0.53 -5.77 -0.91
CA VAL A 80 -0.06 -5.35 0.43
C VAL A 80 1.45 -5.13 0.42
N TYR A 81 1.84 -3.88 0.67
CA TYR A 81 3.21 -3.40 0.64
C TYR A 81 3.70 -3.08 2.04
N HIS A 82 4.89 -3.56 2.36
CA HIS A 82 5.53 -3.40 3.65
C HIS A 82 6.87 -2.71 3.52
N GLY A 83 7.23 -1.88 4.50
CA GLY A 83 8.56 -1.31 4.59
C GLY A 83 8.88 -0.92 6.00
N ASP A 84 10.17 -0.90 6.31
CA ASP A 84 10.67 -0.42 7.58
C ASP A 84 11.59 0.77 7.33
N PHE A 85 11.54 1.75 8.22
CA PHE A 85 12.44 2.89 8.19
C PHE A 85 12.64 3.46 9.58
N ASP A 86 13.77 4.11 9.78
CA ASP A 86 14.08 4.80 11.02
C ASP A 86 13.81 6.30 10.86
N LEU A 87 13.13 6.87 11.85
CA LEU A 87 12.95 8.31 11.98
C LEU A 87 13.46 8.75 13.35
N GLY A 88 14.68 9.29 13.36
CA GLY A 88 15.37 9.60 14.61
C GLY A 88 15.63 8.33 15.43
N ARG A 89 14.94 8.19 16.57
CA ARG A 89 15.04 7.02 17.47
C ARG A 89 13.88 6.02 17.30
N LEU A 90 12.93 6.31 16.42
CA LEU A 90 11.79 5.43 16.18
C LEU A 90 12.11 4.47 15.03
N ASN A 91 12.00 3.17 15.30
CA ASN A 91 11.94 2.16 14.26
C ASN A 91 10.49 1.94 13.86
N LEU A 92 10.17 2.23 12.60
CA LEU A 92 8.82 2.30 12.09
C LEU A 92 8.59 1.23 11.04
N ASN A 93 7.42 0.62 11.12
CA ASN A 93 6.88 -0.29 10.13
C ASN A 93 5.73 0.41 9.39
N VAL A 94 5.72 0.28 8.07
CA VAL A 94 4.66 0.77 7.19
C VAL A 94 3.96 -0.40 6.55
N VAL A 95 2.64 -0.34 6.53
CA VAL A 95 1.80 -1.27 5.77
C VAL A 95 0.82 -0.47 4.91
N ALA A 96 0.89 -0.65 3.60
CA ALA A 96 -0.04 -0.10 2.64
C ALA A 96 -0.84 -1.23 1.98
N ASP A 97 -2.16 -1.22 2.16
CA ASP A 97 -3.09 -2.16 1.52
C ASP A 97 -3.89 -1.39 0.45
N ILE A 98 -3.60 -1.69 -0.81
CA ILE A 98 -4.24 -1.04 -1.96
C ILE A 98 -5.50 -1.79 -2.42
N HIS A 99 -5.76 -2.98 -1.90
CA HIS A 99 -6.94 -3.78 -2.18
C HIS A 99 -8.05 -3.57 -1.13
N SER A 100 -7.70 -3.08 0.06
CA SER A 100 -8.69 -2.67 1.06
C SER A 100 -9.59 -1.54 0.51
N THR A 101 -10.86 -1.52 0.94
CA THR A 101 -11.82 -0.46 0.62
C THR A 101 -12.40 0.11 1.92
N PRO A 102 -12.04 1.34 2.33
CA PRO A 102 -11.10 2.25 1.66
C PRO A 102 -9.65 1.71 1.66
N LYS A 103 -8.82 2.18 0.72
CA LYS A 103 -7.37 1.88 0.69
C LYS A 103 -6.74 2.39 1.99
N THR A 104 -5.82 1.63 2.56
CA THR A 104 -5.22 1.98 3.85
C THR A 104 -3.71 2.08 3.78
N LEU A 105 -3.17 2.95 4.61
CA LEU A 105 -1.74 3.02 4.90
C LEU A 105 -1.59 3.31 6.39
N THR A 106 -0.87 2.45 7.08
CA THR A 106 -0.59 2.59 8.51
C THR A 106 0.91 2.62 8.74
N VAL A 107 1.31 3.38 9.75
CA VAL A 107 2.68 3.43 10.24
C VAL A 107 2.63 3.11 11.73
N THR A 108 3.47 2.18 12.19
CA THR A 108 3.54 1.82 13.59
C THR A 108 4.98 1.72 14.05
N THR A 109 5.26 1.98 15.33
CA THR A 109 6.55 1.56 15.89
C THR A 109 6.61 0.03 16.02
N ARG A 110 7.81 -0.55 16.05
CA ARG A 110 8.00 -2.00 16.17
C ARG A 110 7.37 -2.58 17.45
N ASP A 111 7.40 -1.83 18.54
CA ASP A 111 6.74 -2.18 19.81
C ASP A 111 5.22 -1.93 19.81
N GLN A 112 4.67 -1.44 18.69
CA GLN A 112 3.28 -1.06 18.48
C GLN A 112 2.73 0.02 19.43
N GLY A 113 3.60 0.70 20.18
CA GLY A 113 3.22 1.75 21.13
C GLY A 113 2.76 3.04 20.45
N CYS A 114 3.22 3.31 19.23
CA CYS A 114 2.82 4.45 18.41
C CYS A 114 2.22 4.00 17.09
N LYS A 115 1.10 4.61 16.70
CA LYS A 115 0.38 4.30 15.46
C LYS A 115 -0.08 5.58 14.76
N TRP A 116 0.05 5.57 13.44
CA TRP A 116 -0.45 6.61 12.55
C TRP A 116 -1.17 5.97 11.38
N SER A 117 -2.17 6.67 10.85
CA SER A 117 -2.90 6.25 9.66
C SER A 117 -2.90 7.37 8.64
N ALA A 118 -2.84 6.99 7.36
CA ALA A 118 -3.05 7.93 6.28
C ALA A 118 -4.48 8.46 6.33
N ILE A 119 -4.61 9.77 6.31
CA ILE A 119 -5.85 10.48 6.04
C ILE A 119 -5.73 11.12 4.66
N LYS A 120 -6.82 11.02 3.90
CA LYS A 120 -6.89 11.64 2.58
C LYS A 120 -6.77 13.15 2.73
N SER A 121 -5.92 13.76 1.89
CA SER A 121 -5.93 15.22 1.73
C SER A 121 -7.15 15.70 0.97
#